data_AF-A0A2V4C291-F1
#
_entry.id   AF-A0A2V4C291-F1
#
_cell.length_a   1.000
_cell.length_b   1.000
_cell.length_c   1.000
_cell.angle_alpha   90.00
_cell.angle_beta   90.00
_cell.angle_gamma   90.00
#
_symmetry.space_group_name_H-M   'P 1'
#
loop_
_entity.id
_entity.type
_entity.pdbx_description
1 polymer ?
#
loop_
_entity_poly.entity_id
_entity_poly.type
_entity_poly.pdbx_seq_one_letter_code
_entity_poly.pdbx_strand_id
1 'polypeptide(L)'
;MQNIQSKIASQNWESITESMHQNGFAIIPNVLNNEQCEDLKFDYDNPNLYRKTVVMERYRFGLGEYKYFNYPLPDLIQNIRSSIYPKLAPIANAWMKALNINTVFPNKHEELLKQCHDNNQLKPTVLILKYGACGFNTLHQDLYGDIYFPIQIVLFLNEPDEDFTGGEFVLTQQTPRAQSKAIVLKPKKGDILVFTTNFRPVKGTKGYYRVNMKHGVSEIHSGERYTLGIIFHDALN
;
A
#
# COMPACT_ATOMS: atom_id res chain seq x y z
N MET A 1 -15.36 21.58 4.60
CA MET A 1 -14.21 20.66 4.37
C MET A 1 -14.29 20.12 2.96
N GLN A 2 -13.18 20.07 2.22
CA GLN A 2 -13.16 19.35 0.93
C GLN A 2 -13.39 17.86 1.20
N ASN A 3 -14.27 17.22 0.41
CA ASN A 3 -14.44 15.76 0.43
C ASN A 3 -13.11 15.10 0.01
N ILE A 4 -12.79 13.95 0.59
CA ILE A 4 -11.58 13.15 0.32
C ILE A 4 -11.32 12.95 -1.18
N GLN A 5 -12.36 12.74 -1.98
CA GLN A 5 -12.26 12.54 -3.42
C GLN A 5 -11.71 13.79 -4.13
N SER A 6 -12.20 14.98 -3.76
CA SER A 6 -11.71 16.26 -4.29
C SER A 6 -10.25 16.51 -3.88
N LYS A 7 -9.90 16.14 -2.65
CA LYS A 7 -8.54 16.27 -2.11
C LYS A 7 -7.54 15.34 -2.82
N ILE A 8 -7.96 14.14 -3.20
CA ILE A 8 -7.18 13.21 -4.04
C ILE A 8 -7.05 13.75 -5.46
N ALA A 9 -8.15 14.28 -6.02
CA ALA A 9 -8.17 14.79 -7.39
C ALA A 9 -7.26 16.01 -7.59
N SER A 10 -7.10 16.86 -6.56
CA SER A 10 -6.27 18.08 -6.60
C SER A 10 -4.77 17.84 -6.41
N GLN A 11 -4.34 16.61 -6.12
CA GLN A 11 -2.92 16.29 -5.99
C GLN A 11 -2.17 16.42 -7.31
N ASN A 12 -0.87 16.68 -7.24
CA ASN A 12 0.00 16.74 -8.42
C ASN A 12 0.30 15.32 -8.95
N TRP A 13 -0.66 14.74 -9.67
CA TRP A 13 -0.55 13.40 -10.24
C TRP A 13 0.55 13.24 -11.27
N GLU A 14 0.98 14.32 -11.92
CA GLU A 14 2.13 14.31 -12.83
C GLU A 14 3.43 14.02 -12.06
N SER A 15 3.69 14.78 -10.98
CA SER A 15 4.85 14.57 -10.11
C SER A 15 4.80 13.21 -9.39
N ILE A 16 3.63 12.78 -8.93
CA ILE A 16 3.44 11.43 -8.35
C ILE A 16 3.78 10.34 -9.37
N THR A 17 3.33 10.50 -10.62
CA THR A 17 3.61 9.55 -11.71
C THR A 17 5.11 9.48 -12.01
N GLU A 18 5.78 10.62 -12.10
CA GLU A 18 7.23 10.68 -12.32
C GLU A 18 8.00 10.01 -11.17
N SER A 19 7.65 10.31 -9.91
CA SER A 19 8.27 9.66 -8.75
C SER A 19 8.05 8.15 -8.75
N MET A 20 6.85 7.69 -9.11
CA MET A 20 6.58 6.26 -9.26
C MET A 20 7.49 5.62 -10.31
N HIS A 21 7.63 6.23 -11.49
CA HIS A 21 8.54 5.71 -12.53
C HIS A 21 10.00 5.71 -12.08
N GLN A 22 10.45 6.76 -11.40
CA GLN A 22 11.85 6.93 -11.01
C GLN A 22 12.23 6.00 -9.85
N ASN A 23 11.36 5.89 -8.85
CA ASN A 23 11.70 5.34 -7.53
C ASN A 23 10.90 4.06 -7.19
N GLY A 24 9.76 3.84 -7.85
CA GLY A 24 8.81 2.79 -7.48
C GLY A 24 7.91 3.15 -6.30
N PHE A 25 7.97 4.40 -5.82
CA PHE A 25 7.11 4.92 -4.76
C PHE A 25 6.92 6.44 -4.89
N ALA A 26 5.90 6.98 -4.23
CA ALA A 26 5.61 8.41 -4.12
C ALA A 26 4.82 8.69 -2.83
N ILE A 27 5.07 9.82 -2.18
CA ILE A 27 4.28 10.27 -1.02
C ILE A 27 3.27 11.30 -1.50
N ILE A 28 2.02 11.13 -1.11
CA ILE A 28 0.93 12.08 -1.28
C ILE A 28 0.67 12.70 0.09
N PRO A 29 1.08 13.96 0.31
CA PRO A 29 1.07 14.54 1.64
C PRO A 29 -0.34 14.94 2.07
N ASN A 30 -0.61 14.86 3.37
CA ASN A 30 -1.80 15.39 4.02
C ASN A 30 -3.06 15.03 3.23
N VAL A 31 -3.37 13.75 3.06
CA VAL A 31 -4.62 13.30 2.41
C VAL A 31 -5.72 13.15 3.46
N LEU A 32 -5.42 12.50 4.59
CA LEU A 32 -6.34 12.46 5.72
C LEU A 32 -6.14 13.68 6.63
N ASN A 33 -7.19 14.07 7.33
CA ASN A 33 -7.06 14.97 8.48
C ASN A 33 -6.92 14.15 9.79
N ASN A 34 -6.66 14.85 10.90
CA ASN A 34 -6.46 14.20 12.20
C ASN A 34 -7.69 13.43 12.69
N GLU A 35 -8.90 13.97 12.49
CA GLU A 35 -10.16 13.32 12.89
C GLU A 35 -10.32 11.98 12.17
N GLN A 36 -10.14 11.96 10.85
CA GLN A 36 -10.18 10.74 10.04
C GLN A 36 -9.11 9.72 10.47
N CYS A 37 -7.91 10.16 10.83
CA CYS A 37 -6.88 9.27 11.35
C CYS A 37 -7.28 8.64 12.70
N GLU A 38 -7.84 9.43 13.61
CA GLU A 38 -8.28 8.92 14.92
C GLU A 38 -9.52 8.02 14.80
N ASP A 39 -10.47 8.34 13.93
CA ASP A 39 -11.64 7.50 13.67
C ASP A 39 -11.22 6.11 13.19
N LEU A 40 -10.29 6.05 12.21
CA LEU A 40 -9.76 4.78 11.70
C LEU A 40 -9.01 3.98 12.77
N LYS A 41 -8.32 4.66 13.71
CA LYS A 41 -7.65 4.01 14.84
C LYS A 41 -8.66 3.51 15.87
N PHE A 42 -9.68 4.29 16.19
CA PHE A 42 -10.75 3.92 17.11
C PHE A 42 -11.50 2.69 16.62
N ASP A 43 -11.78 2.63 15.32
CA ASP A 43 -12.44 1.50 14.68
C ASP A 43 -11.61 0.20 14.69
N TYR A 44 -10.31 0.26 15.00
CA TYR A 44 -9.45 -0.92 15.11
C TYR A 44 -10.03 -1.98 16.04
N ASP A 45 -10.68 -1.57 17.13
CA ASP A 45 -11.26 -2.48 18.13
C ASP A 45 -12.71 -2.89 17.83
N ASN A 46 -13.28 -2.45 16.70
CA ASN A 46 -14.62 -2.85 16.27
C ASN A 46 -14.57 -4.18 15.49
N PRO A 47 -14.97 -5.32 16.08
CA PRO A 47 -14.83 -6.63 15.44
C PRO A 47 -15.71 -6.80 14.20
N ASN A 48 -16.80 -6.02 14.08
CA ASN A 48 -17.75 -6.16 12.98
C ASN A 48 -17.18 -5.68 11.64
N LEU A 49 -16.12 -4.88 11.65
CA LEU A 49 -15.46 -4.37 10.45
C LEU A 49 -14.53 -5.39 9.80
N TYR A 50 -14.13 -6.45 10.54
CA TYR A 50 -13.02 -7.30 10.15
C TYR A 50 -13.47 -8.73 9.87
N ARG A 51 -12.98 -9.28 8.76
CA ARG A 51 -13.19 -10.70 8.41
C ARG A 51 -12.12 -11.63 8.98
N LYS A 52 -10.95 -11.10 9.33
CA LYS A 52 -9.81 -11.89 9.79
C LYS A 52 -8.80 -11.01 10.54
N THR A 53 -8.35 -11.50 11.69
CA THR A 53 -7.20 -10.97 12.43
C THR A 53 -5.99 -11.88 12.24
N VAL A 54 -4.82 -11.29 12.07
CA VAL A 54 -3.54 -12.01 11.94
C VAL A 54 -2.56 -11.48 12.98
N VAL A 55 -2.15 -12.37 13.87
CA VAL A 55 -1.04 -12.17 14.81
C VAL A 55 0.25 -12.57 14.09
N MET A 56 1.11 -11.59 13.79
CA MET A 56 2.22 -11.73 12.83
C MET A 56 3.29 -12.73 13.25
N GLU A 57 3.50 -12.87 14.56
CA GLU A 57 4.48 -13.74 15.19
C GLU A 57 4.25 -15.20 14.83
N ARG A 58 2.97 -15.60 14.74
CA ARG A 58 2.56 -16.97 14.40
C ARG A 58 3.02 -17.38 13.01
N TYR A 59 3.23 -16.40 12.12
CA TYR A 59 3.59 -16.62 10.73
C TYR A 59 5.02 -16.17 10.41
N ARG A 60 5.79 -15.73 11.41
CA ARG A 60 7.15 -15.16 11.26
C ARG A 60 7.20 -13.95 10.33
N PHE A 61 6.10 -13.19 10.25
CA PHE A 61 6.04 -11.95 9.46
C PHE A 61 6.61 -10.75 10.20
N GLY A 62 6.82 -10.88 11.52
CA GLY A 62 7.35 -9.85 12.38
C GLY A 62 6.69 -9.93 13.76
N LEU A 63 6.63 -8.78 14.44
CA LEU A 63 5.98 -8.63 15.75
C LEU A 63 4.91 -7.55 15.60
N GLY A 64 3.64 -7.88 15.88
CA GLY A 64 2.50 -7.00 15.65
C GLY A 64 1.23 -7.72 15.17
N GLU A 65 0.20 -6.96 14.86
CA GLU A 65 -1.10 -7.47 14.43
C GLU A 65 -1.64 -6.72 13.22
N TYR A 66 -2.30 -7.42 12.31
CA TYR A 66 -3.13 -6.77 11.30
C TYR A 66 -4.49 -7.43 11.12
N LYS A 67 -5.48 -6.62 10.76
CA LYS A 67 -6.88 -7.04 10.57
C LYS A 67 -7.31 -6.72 9.15
N TYR A 68 -7.82 -7.72 8.43
CA TYR A 68 -8.44 -7.52 7.12
C TYR A 68 -9.88 -7.05 7.30
N PHE A 69 -10.23 -5.95 6.65
CA PHE A 69 -11.61 -5.47 6.59
C PHE A 69 -12.51 -6.48 5.86
N ASN A 70 -13.81 -6.45 6.15
CA ASN A 70 -14.84 -7.15 5.40
C ASN A 70 -15.54 -6.21 4.41
N TYR A 71 -16.29 -6.76 3.46
CA TYR A 71 -17.25 -5.98 2.69
C TYR A 71 -18.58 -5.82 3.48
N PRO A 72 -19.30 -4.69 3.32
CA PRO A 72 -18.86 -3.46 2.66
C PRO A 72 -17.72 -2.76 3.44
N LEU A 73 -16.82 -2.08 2.73
CA LEU A 73 -15.76 -1.29 3.37
C LEU A 73 -16.36 0.01 3.94
N PRO A 74 -15.79 0.58 5.02
CA PRO A 74 -16.11 1.93 5.46
C PRO A 74 -15.99 2.95 4.31
N ASP A 75 -16.93 3.90 4.21
CA ASP A 75 -17.05 4.82 3.09
C ASP A 75 -15.76 5.60 2.80
N LEU A 76 -15.06 6.05 3.84
CA LEU A 76 -13.77 6.73 3.69
C LEU A 76 -12.76 5.87 2.93
N ILE A 77 -12.62 4.61 3.33
CA ILE A 77 -11.68 3.64 2.73
C ILE A 77 -12.11 3.33 1.30
N GLN A 78 -13.40 3.07 1.07
CA GLN A 78 -13.94 2.79 -0.25
C GLN A 78 -13.70 3.96 -1.21
N ASN A 79 -13.94 5.19 -0.76
CA ASN A 79 -13.75 6.40 -1.56
C ASN A 79 -12.27 6.63 -1.90
N ILE A 80 -11.35 6.36 -0.99
CA ILE A 80 -9.91 6.45 -1.27
C ILE A 80 -9.50 5.39 -2.30
N ARG A 81 -9.90 4.12 -2.09
CA ARG A 81 -9.58 3.00 -2.97
C ARG A 81 -10.09 3.24 -4.40
N SER A 82 -11.35 3.65 -4.56
CA SER A 82 -11.94 3.88 -5.87
C SER A 82 -11.43 5.14 -6.57
N SER A 83 -11.02 6.18 -5.81
CA SER A 83 -10.55 7.46 -6.39
C SER A 83 -9.08 7.42 -6.81
N ILE A 84 -8.24 6.67 -6.10
CA ILE A 84 -6.81 6.57 -6.40
C ILE A 84 -6.55 5.59 -7.55
N TYR A 85 -7.28 4.47 -7.60
CA TYR A 85 -7.02 3.43 -8.60
C TYR A 85 -6.95 3.94 -10.06
N PRO A 86 -7.89 4.77 -10.56
CA PRO A 86 -7.85 5.25 -11.95
C PRO A 86 -6.63 6.10 -12.26
N LYS A 87 -6.00 6.70 -11.24
CA LYS A 87 -4.77 7.49 -11.38
C LYS A 87 -3.53 6.59 -11.45
N LEU A 88 -3.58 5.42 -10.81
CA LEU A 88 -2.48 4.45 -10.79
C LEU A 88 -2.50 3.46 -11.96
N ALA A 89 -3.67 3.14 -12.51
CA ALA A 89 -3.81 2.18 -13.61
C ALA A 89 -2.96 2.55 -14.86
N PRO A 90 -2.88 3.83 -15.29
CA PRO A 90 -1.99 4.23 -16.39
C PRO A 90 -0.50 3.97 -16.08
N ILE A 91 -0.07 4.19 -14.84
CA ILE A 91 1.32 3.94 -14.39
C ILE A 91 1.61 2.44 -14.48
N ALA A 92 0.73 1.61 -13.93
CA ALA A 92 0.84 0.16 -13.98
C ALA A 92 0.90 -0.36 -15.42
N ASN A 93 0.01 0.13 -16.29
CA ASN A 93 -0.02 -0.26 -17.71
C ASN A 93 1.25 0.19 -18.46
N ALA A 94 1.78 1.38 -18.15
CA ALA A 94 3.06 1.83 -18.72
C ALA A 94 4.22 0.92 -18.28
N TRP A 95 4.21 0.44 -17.03
CA TRP A 95 5.21 -0.52 -16.54
C TRP A 95 5.08 -1.88 -17.23
N MET A 96 3.86 -2.41 -17.38
CA MET A 96 3.62 -3.67 -18.09
C MET A 96 4.12 -3.60 -19.53
N LYS A 97 3.81 -2.50 -20.23
CA LYS A 97 4.30 -2.24 -21.59
C LYS A 97 5.82 -2.15 -21.66
N ALA A 98 6.45 -1.38 -20.77
CA ALA A 98 7.91 -1.21 -20.76
C ALA A 98 8.65 -2.54 -20.56
N LEU A 99 8.04 -3.48 -19.83
CA LEU A 99 8.61 -4.79 -19.51
C LEU A 99 8.13 -5.91 -20.44
N ASN A 100 7.38 -5.59 -21.51
CA ASN A 100 6.78 -6.55 -22.42
C ASN A 100 5.93 -7.62 -21.72
N ILE A 101 5.18 -7.22 -20.69
CA ILE A 101 4.27 -8.08 -19.94
C ILE A 101 2.88 -7.94 -20.56
N ASN A 102 2.27 -9.07 -20.95
CA ASN A 102 0.99 -9.07 -21.65
C ASN A 102 -0.20 -8.99 -20.67
N THR A 103 -0.23 -7.93 -19.86
CA THR A 103 -1.28 -7.64 -18.88
C THR A 103 -1.69 -6.18 -19.02
N VAL A 104 -2.99 -5.93 -19.09
CA VAL A 104 -3.56 -4.58 -19.14
C VAL A 104 -4.62 -4.47 -18.06
N PHE A 105 -4.43 -3.50 -17.17
CA PHE A 105 -5.37 -3.18 -16.11
C PHE A 105 -6.45 -2.22 -16.63
N PRO A 106 -7.72 -2.45 -16.26
CA PRO A 106 -8.82 -1.58 -16.66
C PRO A 106 -8.68 -0.19 -16.02
N ASN A 107 -9.31 0.82 -16.64
CA ASN A 107 -9.26 2.21 -16.14
C ASN A 107 -10.14 2.42 -14.90
N LYS A 108 -11.14 1.56 -14.68
CA LYS A 108 -12.04 1.63 -13.53
C LYS A 108 -11.74 0.52 -12.52
N HIS A 109 -11.84 0.86 -11.24
CA HIS A 109 -11.56 -0.09 -10.15
C HIS A 109 -12.56 -1.24 -10.12
N GLU A 110 -13.84 -0.94 -10.33
CA GLU A 110 -14.92 -1.94 -10.39
C GLU A 110 -14.67 -3.01 -11.47
N GLU A 111 -14.09 -2.64 -12.61
CA GLU A 111 -13.74 -3.58 -13.67
C GLU A 111 -12.61 -4.52 -13.24
N LEU A 112 -11.62 -4.03 -12.47
CA LEU A 112 -10.58 -4.90 -11.89
C LEU A 112 -11.19 -5.85 -10.85
N LEU A 113 -12.09 -5.38 -9.99
CA LEU A 113 -12.76 -6.22 -9.02
C LEU A 113 -13.63 -7.29 -9.71
N LYS A 114 -14.30 -6.93 -10.81
CA LYS A 114 -15.03 -7.90 -11.62
C LYS A 114 -14.08 -8.99 -12.17
N GLN A 115 -12.90 -8.62 -12.68
CA GLN A 115 -11.90 -9.60 -13.11
C GLN A 115 -11.45 -10.50 -11.95
N CYS A 116 -11.28 -9.97 -10.75
CA CYS A 116 -10.99 -10.77 -9.55
C CYS A 116 -12.14 -11.76 -9.26
N HIS A 117 -13.39 -11.31 -9.29
CA HIS A 117 -14.56 -12.12 -8.98
C HIS A 117 -14.78 -13.23 -10.01
N ASP A 118 -14.57 -12.93 -11.29
CA ASP A 118 -14.59 -13.92 -12.38
C ASP A 118 -13.50 -15.00 -12.19
N ASN A 119 -12.46 -14.74 -11.38
CA ASN A 119 -11.39 -15.66 -11.01
C ASN A 119 -11.47 -16.15 -9.55
N ASN A 120 -12.64 -16.09 -8.90
CA ASN A 120 -12.88 -16.54 -7.53
C ASN A 120 -12.07 -15.81 -6.43
N GLN A 121 -11.51 -14.64 -6.75
CA GLN A 121 -10.89 -13.74 -5.77
C GLN A 121 -11.95 -12.80 -5.20
N LEU A 122 -12.62 -13.20 -4.12
CA LEU A 122 -13.80 -12.51 -3.57
C LEU A 122 -13.54 -11.74 -2.27
N LYS A 123 -12.36 -11.90 -1.66
CA LYS A 123 -12.09 -11.33 -0.33
C LYS A 123 -11.39 -9.98 -0.44
N PRO A 124 -11.88 -8.92 0.24
CA PRO A 124 -11.19 -7.64 0.26
C PRO A 124 -9.82 -7.78 0.91
N THR A 125 -8.84 -7.09 0.34
CA THR A 125 -7.43 -7.12 0.76
C THR A 125 -7.03 -5.87 1.56
N VAL A 126 -7.97 -4.97 1.81
CA VAL A 126 -7.76 -3.79 2.66
C VAL A 126 -7.57 -4.25 4.10
N LEU A 127 -6.57 -3.68 4.79
CA LEU A 127 -6.19 -4.09 6.13
C LEU A 127 -5.66 -2.92 6.96
N ILE A 128 -5.80 -3.01 8.28
CA ILE A 128 -5.18 -2.09 9.24
C ILE A 128 -4.15 -2.86 10.06
N LEU A 129 -2.97 -2.27 10.25
CA LEU A 129 -1.86 -2.83 11.03
C LEU A 129 -1.66 -2.01 12.30
N LYS A 130 -1.35 -2.70 13.40
CA LYS A 130 -0.95 -2.14 14.68
C LYS A 130 0.40 -2.75 15.09
N TYR A 131 1.33 -1.88 15.43
CA TYR A 131 2.60 -2.24 16.05
C TYR A 131 2.74 -1.52 17.39
N GLY A 132 3.23 -2.23 18.41
CA GLY A 132 3.73 -1.64 19.65
C GLY A 132 5.25 -1.58 19.66
N ALA A 133 5.83 -1.23 20.80
CA ALA A 133 7.28 -1.30 21.02
C ALA A 133 7.85 -2.70 20.67
N CYS A 134 9.06 -2.71 20.11
CA CYS A 134 9.73 -3.86 19.48
C CYS A 134 9.02 -4.42 18.23
N GLY A 135 7.87 -3.85 17.85
CA GLY A 135 7.11 -4.26 16.68
C GLY A 135 7.93 -4.06 15.41
N PHE A 136 7.75 -4.92 14.41
CA PHE A 136 8.37 -4.75 13.09
C PHE A 136 7.64 -5.58 12.04
N ASN A 137 7.93 -5.31 10.77
CA ASN A 137 7.47 -6.15 9.67
C ASN A 137 8.65 -6.53 8.77
N THR A 138 8.85 -7.83 8.58
CA THR A 138 9.91 -8.36 7.71
C THR A 138 9.73 -7.89 6.28
N LEU A 139 10.81 -7.90 5.49
CA LEU A 139 10.75 -7.50 4.08
C LEU A 139 9.98 -8.55 3.25
N HIS A 140 8.83 -8.17 2.71
CA HIS A 140 7.90 -9.03 1.98
C HIS A 140 7.38 -8.38 0.70
N GLN A 141 6.51 -9.11 0.00
CA GLN A 141 5.76 -8.68 -1.18
C GLN A 141 4.32 -9.17 -1.03
N ASP A 142 3.35 -8.30 -1.32
CA ASP A 142 1.92 -8.59 -1.17
C ASP A 142 1.31 -9.14 -2.46
N LEU A 143 1.63 -10.40 -2.79
CA LEU A 143 1.14 -11.06 -4.00
C LEU A 143 -0.02 -11.99 -3.64
N TYR A 144 -1.23 -11.66 -4.08
CA TYR A 144 -2.45 -12.42 -3.79
C TYR A 144 -3.18 -12.82 -5.08
N GLY A 145 -3.45 -14.11 -5.22
CA GLY A 145 -4.23 -14.65 -6.35
C GLY A 145 -3.56 -14.50 -7.72
N ASP A 146 -4.32 -14.84 -8.76
CA ASP A 146 -3.90 -14.78 -10.16
C ASP A 146 -4.06 -13.35 -10.73
N ILE A 147 -5.14 -12.66 -10.33
CA ILE A 147 -5.38 -11.26 -10.67
C ILE A 147 -4.74 -10.37 -9.61
N TYR A 148 -3.65 -9.71 -10.00
CA TYR A 148 -2.82 -8.94 -9.08
C TYR A 148 -2.44 -7.58 -9.70
N PHE A 149 -2.66 -6.49 -8.96
CA PHE A 149 -2.35 -5.12 -9.37
C PHE A 149 -1.01 -4.64 -8.75
N PRO A 150 -0.03 -4.16 -9.55
CA PRO A 150 1.38 -4.00 -9.15
C PRO A 150 1.67 -2.91 -8.11
N ILE A 151 0.70 -2.04 -7.84
CA ILE A 151 0.86 -0.85 -7.01
C ILE A 151 -0.15 -0.93 -5.87
N GLN A 152 0.27 -0.59 -4.66
CA GLN A 152 -0.60 -0.48 -3.50
C GLN A 152 -0.31 0.82 -2.75
N ILE A 153 -1.14 1.12 -1.76
CA ILE A 153 -0.96 2.31 -0.93
C ILE A 153 -1.03 1.96 0.56
N VAL A 154 -0.36 2.77 1.37
CA VAL A 154 -0.48 2.74 2.83
C VAL A 154 -0.75 4.14 3.36
N LEU A 155 -1.75 4.25 4.23
CA LEU A 155 -2.17 5.46 4.93
C LEU A 155 -1.52 5.47 6.31
N PHE A 156 -0.92 6.59 6.71
CA PHE A 156 -0.24 6.75 8.00
C PHE A 156 -1.16 7.42 9.01
N LEU A 157 -1.43 6.76 10.13
CA LEU A 157 -2.45 7.20 11.10
C LEU A 157 -1.85 7.80 12.38
N ASN A 158 -0.53 7.72 12.55
CA ASN A 158 0.21 8.27 13.68
C ASN A 158 1.26 9.26 13.23
N GLU A 159 1.58 10.22 14.10
CA GLU A 159 2.66 11.18 13.86
C GLU A 159 3.98 10.58 14.36
N PRO A 160 4.97 10.36 13.48
CA PRO A 160 6.27 9.87 13.90
C PRO A 160 7.01 10.89 14.78
N ASP A 161 7.83 10.40 15.71
CA ASP A 161 8.53 11.17 16.77
C ASP A 161 7.64 11.79 17.85
N GLU A 162 6.31 11.69 17.72
CA GLU A 162 5.35 12.06 18.76
C GLU A 162 4.63 10.83 19.32
N ASP A 163 3.96 10.07 18.45
CA ASP A 163 3.20 8.87 18.82
C ASP A 163 4.10 7.63 18.93
N PHE A 164 5.20 7.59 18.18
CA PHE A 164 6.16 6.48 18.15
C PHE A 164 7.57 6.93 17.69
N THR A 165 8.61 6.16 18.05
CA THR A 165 9.97 6.31 17.50
C THR A 165 10.44 5.03 16.81
N GLY A 166 11.40 5.14 15.88
CA GLY A 166 11.71 4.06 14.92
C GLY A 166 10.55 3.85 13.95
N GLY A 167 10.26 2.60 13.58
CA GLY A 167 9.05 2.24 12.83
C GLY A 167 8.93 2.86 11.43
N GLU A 168 10.06 3.21 10.81
CA GLU A 168 10.11 3.71 9.44
C GLU A 168 9.58 2.67 8.46
N PHE A 169 8.96 3.16 7.39
CA PHE A 169 8.59 2.31 6.26
C PHE A 169 9.84 2.04 5.42
N VAL A 170 10.20 0.77 5.27
CA VAL A 170 11.42 0.37 4.57
C VAL A 170 11.06 -0.25 3.24
N LEU A 171 11.65 0.26 2.17
CA LEU A 171 11.70 -0.39 0.86
C LEU A 171 13.11 -0.91 0.61
N THR A 172 13.21 -2.06 -0.06
CA THR A 172 14.50 -2.54 -0.60
C THR A 172 14.39 -2.75 -2.09
N GLN A 173 15.38 -2.24 -2.81
CA GLN A 173 15.56 -2.51 -4.24
C GLN A 173 16.73 -3.47 -4.42
N GLN A 174 16.45 -4.61 -5.05
CA GLN A 174 17.48 -5.56 -5.45
C GLN A 174 17.66 -5.50 -6.97
N THR A 175 18.80 -4.95 -7.40
CA THR A 175 19.23 -4.96 -8.79
C THR A 175 20.04 -6.23 -9.05
N PRO A 176 19.81 -6.96 -10.18
CA PRO A 176 20.57 -8.17 -10.48
C PRO A 176 22.09 -7.94 -10.38
N ARG A 177 22.78 -8.83 -9.65
CA ARG A 177 24.23 -8.79 -9.40
C ARG A 177 24.73 -7.59 -8.57
N ALA A 178 23.83 -6.87 -7.89
CA ALA A 178 24.18 -5.82 -6.93
C ALA A 178 23.68 -6.19 -5.53
N GLN A 179 24.26 -5.55 -4.51
CA GLN A 179 23.71 -5.58 -3.15
C GLN A 179 22.41 -4.76 -3.09
N SER A 180 21.54 -5.11 -2.15
CA SER A 180 20.25 -4.44 -1.98
C SER A 180 20.43 -2.98 -1.54
N LYS A 181 19.71 -2.06 -2.18
CA LYS A 181 19.60 -0.67 -1.75
C LYS A 181 18.40 -0.54 -0.80
N ALA A 182 18.66 -0.15 0.45
CA ALA A 182 17.61 0.22 1.39
C ALA A 182 17.13 1.66 1.12
N ILE A 183 15.83 1.87 1.28
CA ILE A 183 15.15 3.15 1.20
C ILE A 183 14.29 3.24 2.46
N VAL A 184 14.53 4.25 3.28
CA VAL A 184 13.88 4.42 4.57
C VAL A 184 13.03 5.67 4.51
N LEU A 185 11.73 5.52 4.77
CA LEU A 185 10.74 6.59 4.64
C LEU A 185 10.03 6.79 5.98
N LYS A 186 9.79 8.07 6.31
CA LYS A 186 9.07 8.47 7.52
C LYS A 186 7.92 9.43 7.17
N PRO A 187 6.86 8.96 6.48
CA PRO A 187 5.70 9.79 6.16
C PRO A 187 4.97 10.23 7.43
N LYS A 188 4.33 11.40 7.38
CA LYS A 188 3.65 12.01 8.52
C LYS A 188 2.22 11.48 8.66
N LYS A 189 1.59 11.80 9.79
CA LYS A 189 0.18 11.50 9.99
C LYS A 189 -0.66 12.10 8.87
N GLY A 190 -1.55 11.28 8.32
CA GLY A 190 -2.44 11.63 7.23
C GLY A 190 -1.82 11.60 5.83
N ASP A 191 -0.53 11.31 5.69
CA ASP A 191 0.09 11.04 4.39
C ASP A 191 -0.36 9.68 3.84
N ILE A 192 -0.28 9.56 2.50
CA ILE A 192 -0.37 8.28 1.80
C ILE A 192 0.95 8.00 1.10
N LEU A 193 1.52 6.82 1.31
CA LEU A 193 2.61 6.31 0.48
C LEU A 193 2.02 5.40 -0.60
N VAL A 194 2.23 5.75 -1.86
CA VAL A 194 2.00 4.89 -3.02
C VAL A 194 3.30 4.15 -3.30
N PHE A 195 3.26 2.82 -3.47
CA PHE A 195 4.47 2.04 -3.72
C PHE A 195 4.18 0.78 -4.53
N THR A 196 5.19 0.32 -5.26
CA THR A 196 5.14 -0.98 -5.92
C THR A 196 5.24 -2.11 -4.94
N THR A 197 4.56 -3.20 -5.23
CA THR A 197 4.50 -4.36 -4.34
C THR A 197 5.60 -5.38 -4.61
N ASN A 198 6.14 -5.45 -5.83
CA ASN A 198 7.09 -6.52 -6.18
C ASN A 198 8.22 -6.12 -7.13
N PHE A 199 8.00 -5.20 -8.07
CA PHE A 199 9.02 -4.75 -9.00
C PHE A 199 8.76 -3.34 -9.53
N ARG A 200 9.79 -2.72 -10.09
CA ARG A 200 9.59 -1.60 -11.01
C ARG A 200 10.46 -1.75 -12.26
N PRO A 201 10.06 -1.16 -13.40
CA PRO A 201 10.93 -1.03 -14.55
C PRO A 201 12.09 -0.09 -14.27
N VAL A 202 13.29 -0.45 -14.72
CA VAL A 202 14.49 0.40 -14.74
C VAL A 202 15.09 0.38 -16.15
N LYS A 203 15.48 1.54 -16.66
CA LYS A 203 16.12 1.65 -17.98
C LYS A 203 17.57 1.18 -17.90
N GLY A 204 17.90 0.14 -18.66
CA GLY A 204 19.27 -0.32 -18.91
C GLY A 204 19.71 0.01 -20.34
N THR A 205 20.89 -0.48 -20.72
CA THR A 205 21.47 -0.26 -22.06
C THR A 205 20.69 -0.96 -23.18
N LYS A 206 20.00 -2.06 -22.88
CA LYS A 206 19.23 -2.87 -23.84
C LYS A 206 17.71 -2.66 -23.76
N GLY A 207 17.26 -1.62 -23.07
CA GLY A 207 15.85 -1.37 -22.77
C GLY A 207 15.53 -1.50 -21.29
N TYR A 208 14.24 -1.62 -20.95
CA TYR A 208 13.80 -1.72 -19.56
C TYR A 208 13.92 -3.15 -19.04
N TYR A 209 14.28 -3.28 -17.77
CA TYR A 209 14.30 -4.55 -17.04
C TYR A 209 13.70 -4.37 -15.64
N ARG A 210 13.34 -5.49 -14.99
CA ARG A 210 12.79 -5.48 -13.63
C ARG A 210 13.90 -5.37 -12.58
N VAL A 211 13.70 -4.50 -11.61
CA VAL A 211 14.37 -4.60 -10.31
C VAL A 211 13.35 -5.07 -9.28
N ASN A 212 13.78 -5.98 -8.40
CA ASN A 212 12.90 -6.52 -7.37
C ASN A 212 12.75 -5.51 -6.23
N MET A 213 11.53 -5.36 -5.75
CA MET A 213 11.16 -4.45 -4.67
C MET A 213 10.50 -5.25 -3.56
N LYS A 214 10.89 -5.00 -2.31
CA LYS A 214 10.21 -5.49 -1.11
C LYS A 214 9.96 -4.34 -0.16
N HIS A 215 8.93 -4.46 0.68
CA HIS A 215 8.64 -3.51 1.73
C HIS A 215 8.54 -4.18 3.10
N GLY A 216 8.70 -3.38 4.14
CA GLY A 216 8.61 -3.79 5.54
C GLY A 216 8.57 -2.56 6.44
N VAL A 217 8.68 -2.80 7.75
CA VAL A 217 8.70 -1.77 8.78
C VAL A 217 9.88 -2.08 9.69
N SER A 218 10.75 -1.10 9.92
CA SER A 218 11.83 -1.22 10.91
C SER A 218 11.25 -1.34 12.32
N GLU A 219 12.11 -1.66 13.29
CA GLU A 219 11.68 -1.81 14.67
C GLU A 219 11.08 -0.50 15.22
N ILE A 220 9.92 -0.61 15.86
CA ILE A 220 9.33 0.46 16.66
C ILE A 220 10.06 0.44 18.00
N HIS A 221 10.76 1.51 18.36
CA HIS A 221 11.51 1.58 19.62
C HIS A 221 10.62 1.99 20.80
N SER A 222 9.62 2.85 20.56
CA SER A 222 8.66 3.29 21.58
C SER A 222 7.31 3.65 20.95
N GLY A 223 6.24 3.63 21.76
CA GLY A 223 4.91 4.07 21.36
C GLY A 223 4.11 3.02 20.57
N GLU A 224 3.07 3.48 19.87
CA GLU A 224 2.22 2.66 19.01
C GLU A 224 2.13 3.25 17.60
N ARG A 225 2.11 2.37 16.60
CA ARG A 225 2.07 2.74 15.19
C ARG A 225 0.94 2.00 14.47
N TYR A 226 0.03 2.77 13.90
CA TYR A 226 -1.08 2.31 13.08
C TYR A 226 -0.91 2.78 11.63
N THR A 227 -1.16 1.86 10.71
CA THR A 227 -1.21 2.14 9.27
C THR A 227 -2.33 1.35 8.63
N LEU A 228 -2.92 1.89 7.56
CA LEU A 228 -3.96 1.21 6.80
C LEU A 228 -3.46 0.93 5.38
N GLY A 229 -3.31 -0.35 5.03
CA GLY A 229 -2.93 -0.81 3.71
C GLY A 229 -4.14 -0.97 2.79
N ILE A 230 -4.10 -0.38 1.60
CA ILE A 230 -5.10 -0.57 0.56
C ILE A 230 -4.46 -1.23 -0.65
N ILE A 231 -4.89 -2.46 -0.89
CA ILE A 231 -4.59 -3.25 -2.07
C ILE A 231 -5.83 -3.23 -2.99
N PHE A 232 -5.60 -3.10 -4.30
CA PHE A 232 -6.68 -2.80 -5.25
C PHE A 232 -7.38 -4.03 -5.85
N HIS A 233 -6.77 -5.21 -5.79
CA HIS A 233 -7.37 -6.47 -6.21
C HIS A 233 -7.82 -7.28 -4.99
N ASP A 234 -8.82 -8.13 -5.16
CA ASP A 234 -9.30 -9.00 -4.08
C ASP A 234 -8.46 -10.29 -4.00
N ALA A 235 -8.53 -11.01 -2.90
CA ALA A 235 -7.80 -12.26 -2.68
C ALA A 235 -8.73 -13.47 -2.80
N LEU A 236 -8.11 -14.64 -2.96
CA LEU A 236 -8.81 -15.93 -2.90
C LEU A 236 -9.47 -16.12 -1.53
N ASN A 237 -10.51 -16.97 -1.54
CA ASN A 237 -11.16 -17.43 -0.32
C ASN A 237 -10.22 -18.25 0.57
#